data_AF-A0A7S3MZ41-F1
#
_entry.id   AF-A0A7S3MZ41-F1
#
_cell.length_a   1.000
_cell.length_b   1.000
_cell.length_c   1.000
_cell.angle_alpha   90.00
_cell.angle_beta   90.00
_cell.angle_gamma   90.00
#
_symmetry.space_group_name_H-M   'P 1'
#
loop_
_entity.id
_entity.type
_entity.pdbx_description
1 polymer ?
#
loop_
_entity_poly.entity_id
_entity_poly.type
_entity_poly.pdbx_seq_one_letter_code
_entity_poly.pdbx_strand_id
1 'polypeptide(L)'
;MYCKEDYDEQFQSTRKDRISRRQFLDLFIICLRNDSFKIALLIYSLYLNPTEDIDSNILDILLASIRDSVKFHEMKLFLVHEHFQALDVRQMNHVIDIYQEILNTKDPRMNPMVSQ
;
A
#
# COMPACT_ATOMS: atom_id res chain seq x y z
N MET A 1 1.26 17.44 -11.43
CA MET A 1 0.39 17.97 -10.36
C MET A 1 0.91 17.39 -9.06
N TYR A 2 1.58 18.20 -8.25
CA TYR A 2 2.26 17.76 -7.04
C TYR A 2 1.21 17.43 -5.96
N CYS A 3 1.14 16.17 -5.52
CA CYS A 3 0.46 15.74 -4.29
C CYS A 3 1.26 16.25 -3.07
N LYS A 4 1.36 17.58 -2.93
CA LYS A 4 2.22 18.23 -1.92
C LYS A 4 1.58 18.31 -0.54
N GLU A 5 0.28 18.08 -0.43
CA GLU A 5 -0.43 18.02 0.84
C GLU A 5 -1.37 16.82 0.71
N ASP A 6 -0.95 15.68 1.27
CA ASP A 6 -1.92 14.62 1.56
C ASP A 6 -2.98 15.28 2.44
N TYR A 7 -4.25 15.10 2.09
CA TYR A 7 -5.38 15.61 2.85
C TYR A 7 -5.55 14.84 4.18
N ASP A 8 -4.47 14.54 4.88
CA ASP A 8 -4.46 13.84 6.16
C ASP A 8 -5.25 14.62 7.21
N GLU A 9 -5.03 15.93 7.33
CA GLU A 9 -5.80 16.80 8.23
C GLU A 9 -7.28 16.89 7.83
N GLN A 10 -7.58 16.95 6.53
CA GLN A 10 -8.96 16.98 6.04
C GLN A 10 -9.66 15.62 6.25
N PHE A 11 -8.96 14.52 5.98
CA PHE A 11 -9.44 13.17 6.25
C PHE A 11 -9.62 12.96 7.76
N GLN A 12 -8.72 13.49 8.57
CA GLN A 12 -8.82 13.44 10.03
C GLN A 12 -10.01 14.23 10.57
N SER A 13 -10.26 15.43 10.05
CA SER A 13 -11.37 16.31 10.44
C SER A 13 -12.74 15.88 9.89
N THR A 14 -12.79 14.98 8.91
CA THR A 14 -14.05 14.47 8.37
C THR A 14 -14.76 13.60 9.40
N ARG A 15 -16.07 13.79 9.57
CA ARG A 15 -16.91 12.98 10.44
C ARG A 15 -17.00 11.54 9.92
N LYS A 16 -16.55 10.58 10.74
CA LYS A 16 -16.47 9.14 10.40
C LYS A 16 -17.54 8.28 11.05
N ASP A 17 -18.37 8.86 11.91
CA ASP A 17 -19.47 8.22 12.63
C ASP A 17 -20.49 7.53 11.70
N ARG A 18 -20.49 7.91 10.42
CA ARG A 18 -21.40 7.37 9.39
C ARG A 18 -20.75 6.43 8.38
N ILE A 19 -19.45 6.18 8.50
CA ILE A 19 -18.72 5.33 7.56
C ILE A 19 -18.67 3.91 8.14
N SER A 20 -19.22 2.96 7.38
CA SER A 20 -19.15 1.55 7.74
C SER A 20 -17.74 0.97 7.51
N ARG A 21 -17.40 -0.11 8.23
CA ARG A 21 -16.14 -0.84 8.03
C ARG A 21 -15.90 -1.26 6.58
N ARG A 22 -16.95 -1.70 5.87
CA ARG A 22 -16.87 -2.04 4.44
C ARG A 22 -16.47 -0.84 3.58
N GLN A 23 -17.02 0.34 3.86
CA GLN A 23 -16.65 1.55 3.13
C GLN A 23 -15.20 1.97 3.41
N PHE A 24 -14.70 1.74 4.63
CA PHE A 24 -13.27 1.93 4.92
C PHE A 24 -12.40 0.94 4.15
N LEU A 25 -12.82 -0.31 4.02
CA LEU A 25 -12.10 -1.31 3.22
C LEU A 25 -12.07 -0.93 1.74
N ASP A 26 -13.22 -0.51 1.19
CA ASP A 26 -13.31 -0.03 -0.20
C ASP A 26 -12.39 1.18 -0.42
N LEU A 27 -12.39 2.13 0.52
CA LEU A 27 -11.53 3.31 0.46
C LEU A 27 -10.05 2.94 0.57
N PHE A 28 -9.70 1.99 1.44
CA PHE A 28 -8.34 1.48 1.56
C PHE A 28 -7.84 0.89 0.24
N ILE A 29 -8.64 0.06 -0.42
CA ILE A 29 -8.32 -0.51 -1.74
C ILE A 29 -8.14 0.59 -2.79
N ILE A 30 -9.00 1.61 -2.78
CA ILE A 30 -8.86 2.77 -3.67
C ILE A 30 -7.52 3.49 -3.40
N CYS A 31 -7.15 3.68 -2.13
CA CYS A 31 -5.88 4.32 -1.77
C CYS A 31 -4.67 3.51 -2.24
N LEU A 32 -4.67 2.17 -2.08
CA LEU A 32 -3.59 1.30 -2.57
C LEU A 32 -3.42 1.42 -4.09
N ARG A 33 -4.53 1.40 -4.85
CA ARG A 33 -4.52 1.49 -6.33
C ARG A 33 -4.07 2.84 -6.86
N ASN A 34 -4.18 3.90 -6.07
CA ASN A 34 -3.87 5.28 -6.47
C ASN A 34 -2.62 5.84 -5.77
N ASP A 35 -1.78 4.99 -5.17
CA ASP A 35 -0.58 5.40 -4.42
C ASP A 35 -0.83 6.40 -3.28
N SER A 36 -2.05 6.45 -2.74
CA SER A 36 -2.41 7.33 -1.61
C SER A 36 -2.05 6.67 -0.27
N PHE A 37 -0.80 6.24 -0.12
CA PHE A 37 -0.36 5.32 0.94
C PHE A 37 -0.40 5.90 2.35
N LYS A 38 -0.25 7.23 2.53
CA LYS A 38 -0.42 7.84 3.86
C LYS A 38 -1.84 7.69 4.38
N ILE A 39 -2.83 7.94 3.51
CA ILE A 39 -4.24 7.75 3.85
C ILE A 39 -4.55 6.26 3.99
N ALA A 40 -3.98 5.39 3.14
CA ALA A 40 -4.12 3.95 3.26
C ALA A 40 -3.64 3.46 4.64
N LEU A 41 -2.47 3.90 5.10
CA LEU A 41 -1.94 3.56 6.42
C LEU A 41 -2.82 4.09 7.57
N LEU A 42 -3.35 5.30 7.45
CA LEU A 42 -4.28 5.84 8.45
C LEU A 42 -5.56 4.99 8.53
N ILE A 43 -6.12 4.60 7.39
CA ILE A 43 -7.31 3.74 7.35
C ILE A 43 -7.01 2.37 7.94
N TYR A 44 -5.90 1.76 7.51
CA TYR A 44 -5.42 0.48 8.01
C TYR A 44 -5.27 0.49 9.53
N SER A 45 -4.60 1.51 10.07
CA SER A 45 -4.26 1.57 11.50
C SER A 45 -5.45 1.88 12.40
N LEU A 46 -6.43 2.65 11.91
CA LEU A 46 -7.52 3.19 12.73
C LEU A 46 -8.86 2.48 12.55
N TYR A 47 -9.11 1.90 11.37
CA TYR A 47 -10.46 1.47 10.98
C TYR A 47 -10.56 0.03 10.47
N LEU A 48 -9.44 -0.61 10.14
CA LEU A 48 -9.42 -2.01 9.70
C LEU A 48 -8.93 -2.92 10.82
N ASN A 49 -9.40 -4.17 10.79
CA ASN A 49 -8.83 -5.28 11.54
C ASN A 49 -7.93 -6.08 10.59
N PRO A 50 -6.60 -6.00 10.73
CA PRO A 50 -5.64 -6.64 9.82
C PRO A 50 -5.87 -8.15 9.62
N THR A 51 -6.37 -8.85 10.64
CA THR A 51 -6.56 -10.31 10.58
C THR A 51 -7.80 -10.72 9.77
N GLU A 52 -8.80 -9.85 9.72
CA GLU A 52 -10.10 -10.14 9.10
C GLU A 52 -10.29 -9.42 7.76
N ASP A 53 -9.76 -8.21 7.64
CA ASP A 53 -10.01 -7.33 6.49
C ASP A 53 -8.98 -7.49 5.37
N ILE A 54 -7.79 -8.01 5.66
CA ILE A 54 -6.71 -8.12 4.69
C ILE A 54 -6.63 -9.54 4.16
N ASP A 55 -7.20 -9.75 2.97
CA ASP A 55 -7.19 -11.02 2.28
C ASP A 55 -6.10 -11.10 1.21
N SER A 56 -5.99 -12.27 0.58
CA SER A 56 -5.05 -12.51 -0.52
C SER A 56 -5.25 -11.54 -1.69
N ASN A 57 -6.47 -11.07 -1.96
CA ASN A 57 -6.73 -10.16 -3.08
C ASN A 57 -6.17 -8.77 -2.81
N ILE A 58 -6.28 -8.29 -1.58
CA ILE A 58 -5.71 -7.01 -1.15
C ILE A 58 -4.18 -7.07 -1.18
N LEU A 59 -3.59 -8.19 -0.78
CA LEU A 59 -2.16 -8.40 -0.90
C LEU A 59 -1.69 -8.38 -2.36
N ASP A 60 -2.44 -8.99 -3.29
CA ASP A 60 -2.13 -8.90 -4.72
C ASP A 60 -2.15 -7.44 -5.23
N ILE A 61 -3.09 -6.61 -4.73
CA ILE A 61 -3.14 -5.17 -5.05
C ILE A 61 -1.93 -4.43 -4.48
N LEU A 62 -1.54 -4.75 -3.23
CA LEU A 62 -0.36 -4.16 -2.61
C LEU A 62 0.91 -4.51 -3.39
N LEU A 63 1.09 -5.78 -3.78
CA LEU A 63 2.24 -6.21 -4.58
C LEU A 63 2.30 -5.51 -5.94
N ALA A 64 1.15 -5.42 -6.64
CA ALA A 64 1.07 -4.66 -7.88
C ALA A 64 1.50 -3.20 -7.68
N SER A 65 1.07 -2.55 -6.59
CA SER A 65 1.46 -1.16 -6.30
C SER A 65 2.97 -0.98 -6.06
N ILE A 66 3.67 -1.99 -5.53
CA ILE A 66 5.13 -1.96 -5.32
C ILE A 66 5.84 -1.99 -6.67
N ARG A 67 5.38 -2.84 -7.58
CA ARG A 67 5.92 -2.96 -8.92
C ARG A 67 5.71 -1.69 -9.74
N ASP A 68 4.49 -1.14 -9.68
CA ASP A 68 4.08 -0.05 -10.56
C ASP A 68 4.63 1.32 -10.10
N SER A 69 5.06 1.45 -8.84
CA SER A 69 5.46 2.73 -8.28
C SER A 69 6.48 2.66 -7.14
N VAL A 70 7.56 3.42 -7.32
CA VAL A 70 8.64 3.63 -6.36
C VAL A 70 8.24 4.55 -5.19
N LYS A 71 7.09 5.23 -5.26
CA LYS A 71 6.65 6.13 -4.19
C LYS A 71 6.20 5.34 -2.98
N PHE A 72 6.50 5.90 -1.79
CA PHE A 72 6.13 5.31 -0.51
C PHE A 72 6.57 3.84 -0.37
N HIS A 73 7.68 3.47 -1.01
CA HIS A 73 8.13 2.09 -1.09
C HIS A 73 8.26 1.46 0.31
N GLU A 74 8.90 2.15 1.25
CA GLU A 74 9.03 1.69 2.65
C GLU A 74 7.68 1.40 3.31
N MET A 75 6.66 2.24 3.09
CA MET A 75 5.31 2.05 3.62
C MET A 75 4.62 0.83 3.00
N LYS A 76 4.82 0.61 1.70
CA LYS A 76 4.31 -0.59 1.01
C LYS A 76 4.95 -1.85 1.57
N LEU A 77 6.26 -1.83 1.79
CA LEU A 77 7.01 -2.96 2.34
C LEU A 77 6.65 -3.25 3.79
N PHE A 78 6.38 -2.21 4.58
CA PHE A 78 5.84 -2.37 5.92
C PHE A 78 4.53 -3.18 5.89
N LEU A 79 3.58 -2.84 5.02
CA LEU A 79 2.33 -3.60 4.91
C LEU A 79 2.57 -5.05 4.44
N VAL A 80 3.48 -5.29 3.51
CA VAL A 80 3.84 -6.67 3.09
C VAL A 80 4.42 -7.45 4.27
N HIS A 81 5.28 -6.82 5.07
CA HIS A 81 5.89 -7.44 6.23
C HIS A 81 4.86 -7.79 7.31
N GLU A 82 3.96 -6.87 7.64
CA GLU A 82 2.88 -7.10 8.63
C GLU A 82 1.98 -8.27 8.23
N HIS A 83 1.81 -8.50 6.93
CA HIS A 83 0.98 -9.58 6.40
C HIS A 83 1.76 -10.75 5.80
N PHE A 84 3.05 -10.89 6.14
CA PHE A 84 3.91 -11.90 5.53
C PHE A 84 3.37 -13.33 5.72
N GLN A 85 2.76 -13.61 6.87
CA GLN A 85 2.16 -14.92 7.17
C GLN A 85 0.90 -15.24 6.34
N ALA A 86 0.25 -14.21 5.78
CA ALA A 86 -0.94 -14.36 4.95
C ALA A 86 -0.60 -14.54 3.46
N LEU A 87 0.68 -14.36 3.07
CA LEU A 87 1.12 -14.56 1.69
C LEU A 87 1.18 -16.05 1.36
N ASP A 88 0.61 -16.41 0.21
CA ASP A 88 0.83 -17.74 -0.36
C ASP A 88 2.21 -17.83 -1.06
N VAL A 89 2.62 -19.05 -1.43
CA VAL A 89 3.90 -19.29 -2.11
C VAL A 89 4.01 -18.54 -3.44
N ARG A 90 2.91 -18.39 -4.17
CA ARG A 90 2.89 -17.65 -5.44
C ARG A 90 3.14 -16.16 -5.21
N GLN A 91 2.53 -15.58 -4.18
CA GLN A 91 2.70 -14.19 -3.79
C GLN A 91 4.11 -13.92 -3.25
N MET A 92 4.66 -14.85 -2.45
CA MET A 92 6.06 -14.75 -2.01
C MET A 92 7.05 -14.76 -3.19
N ASN A 93 6.85 -15.64 -4.17
CA ASN A 93 7.66 -15.64 -5.38
C ASN A 93 7.49 -14.32 -6.15
N HIS A 94 6.26 -13.81 -6.26
CA HIS A 94 5.98 -12.55 -6.93
C HIS A 94 6.69 -11.37 -6.24
N VAL A 95 6.77 -11.33 -4.91
CA VAL A 95 7.58 -10.34 -4.17
C VAL A 95 9.04 -10.38 -4.64
N ILE A 96 9.63 -11.58 -4.71
CA ILE A 96 11.02 -11.75 -5.14
C ILE A 96 11.19 -11.26 -6.59
N ASP A 97 10.28 -11.63 -7.48
CA ASP A 97 10.32 -11.22 -8.90
C ASP A 97 10.26 -9.69 -9.03
N ILE A 98 9.36 -9.03 -8.28
CA ILE A 98 9.24 -7.57 -8.24
C ILE A 98 10.58 -6.94 -7.81
N TYR A 99 11.21 -7.46 -6.76
CA TYR A 99 12.51 -6.91 -6.32
C TYR A 99 13.63 -7.16 -7.31
N GLN A 100 13.64 -8.31 -7.99
CA GLN A 100 14.61 -8.56 -9.05
C GLN A 100 14.42 -7.57 -10.20
N GLU A 101 13.18 -7.27 -10.61
CA GLU A 101 12.89 -6.25 -11.61
C GLU A 101 13.38 -4.86 -11.15
N ILE A 102 13.06 -4.47 -9.92
CA ILE A 102 13.44 -3.16 -9.36
C ILE A 102 14.97 -3.01 -9.27
N LEU A 103 15.66 -4.01 -8.71
CA LEU A 103 17.11 -3.95 -8.51
C LEU A 103 17.90 -4.01 -9.82
N ASN A 104 17.37 -4.71 -10.84
CA ASN A 104 17.99 -4.80 -12.16
C ASN A 104 17.55 -3.69 -13.13
N THR A 105 16.76 -2.71 -12.67
CA THR A 105 16.35 -1.59 -13.50
C THR A 105 17.56 -0.72 -13.86
N LYS A 106 17.76 -0.50 -15.17
CA LYS A 106 18.91 0.26 -15.71
C LYS A 106 18.83 1.77 -15.45
N ASP A 107 17.64 2.30 -15.13
CA ASP A 107 17.44 3.70 -14.77
C ASP A 107 17.55 3.87 -13.24
N PRO A 108 18.61 4.52 -12.73
CA PRO A 108 18.81 4.72 -11.29
C PRO A 108 17.70 5.55 -10.62
N ARG A 109 16.96 6.37 -11.39
CA ARG A 109 15.84 7.18 -10.85
C ARG A 109 14.61 6.36 -10.53
N MET A 110 14.53 5.16 -11.11
CA MET A 110 13.47 4.19 -10.87
C MET A 110 13.88 3.15 -9.83
N ASN A 111 15.10 3.25 -9.28
CA ASN A 111 15.54 2.39 -8.20
C ASN A 111 15.23 3.08 -6.86
N PRO A 112 14.25 2.57 -6.07
CA PRO A 112 13.86 3.17 -4.79
C PRO A 112 14.99 3.16 -3.75
N MET A 113 16.05 2.36 -3.95
CA MET A 113 17.24 2.36 -3.09
C MET A 113 18.22 3.51 -3.40
N VAL A 114 18.07 4.17 -4.55
CA VAL A 114 18.99 5.20 -5.05
C VAL A 114 18.29 6.55 -5.24
N SER A 115 17.00 6.54 -5.59
CA SER A 115 16.19 7.75 -5.76
C SER A 115 15.59 8.20 -4.41
N GLN A 116 16.29 9.09 -3.70
CA GLN A 116 15.75 9.86 -2.57
C GLN A 116 15.47 11.31 -2.98
#